data_AF-A0A376YMR2-F1
#
_entry.id   AF-A0A376YMR2-F1
#
_cell.length_a   1.000
_cell.length_b   1.000
_cell.length_c   1.000
_cell.angle_alpha   90.00
_cell.angle_beta   90.00
_cell.angle_gamma   90.00
#
_symmetry.space_group_name_H-M   'P 1'
#
loop_
_entity.id
_entity.type
_entity.pdbx_description
1 polymer ?
#
loop_
_entity_poly.entity_id
_entity_poly.type
_entity_poly.pdbx_seq_one_letter_code
_entity_poly.pdbx_strand_id
1 'polypeptide(L)'
;MQLRRRFTGWVAQVYDGSMLDSAPVDITFTVRDDTWRYLDNPGRLERHNRFNKHVGWAANQELFHLETKTDDVLRIFVDHAAFDVSGFDHSLSILMNLQRLTVPYEARTLTDDGLVTIDPGNISVTPYRRTPVPATEFAAELRKSDVFIVTHPESLGLTVLEAAMCGALVLTPPDCLPPDRLALVNHMVIKSRIDWDEVIARVDRVKNAEKVQCHTWSAIAEKMLETFITQKPSCGNG
;
A
#
# COMPACT_ATOMS: atom_id res chain seq x y z
N MET A 1 22.46 -8.11 -22.46
CA MET A 1 23.69 -7.47 -23.02
C MET A 1 23.55 -7.00 -24.48
N GLN A 2 22.73 -7.63 -25.35
CA GLN A 2 22.64 -7.23 -26.77
C GLN A 2 21.94 -5.87 -27.01
N LEU A 3 20.94 -5.49 -26.19
CA LEU A 3 20.19 -4.24 -26.37
C LEU A 3 21.08 -2.99 -26.22
N ARG A 4 21.87 -2.94 -25.13
CA ARG A 4 22.84 -1.86 -24.85
C ARG A 4 23.93 -1.68 -25.90
N ARG A 5 24.25 -2.72 -26.69
CA ARG A 5 25.23 -2.61 -27.78
C ARG A 5 24.65 -1.94 -29.03
N ARG A 6 23.33 -1.87 -29.15
CA ARG A 6 22.62 -1.39 -30.36
C ARG A 6 21.74 -0.17 -30.10
N PHE A 7 21.44 0.13 -28.85
CA PHE A 7 20.61 1.25 -28.43
C PHE A 7 21.46 2.28 -27.67
N THR A 8 21.37 3.54 -28.09
CA THR A 8 22.14 4.66 -27.53
C THR A 8 21.35 5.50 -26.52
N GLY A 9 20.07 5.19 -26.31
CA GLY A 9 19.23 5.85 -25.31
C GLY A 9 19.25 5.13 -23.95
N TRP A 10 18.39 5.60 -23.05
CA TRP A 10 18.17 5.01 -21.73
C TRP A 10 17.49 3.65 -21.80
N VAL A 11 18.12 2.63 -21.25
CA VAL A 11 17.46 1.37 -20.87
C VAL A 11 17.11 1.46 -19.40
N ALA A 12 15.83 1.45 -19.05
CA ALA A 12 15.35 1.53 -17.68
C ALA A 12 14.34 0.42 -17.36
N GLN A 13 14.13 0.18 -16.08
CA GLN A 13 13.06 -0.70 -15.58
C GLN A 13 12.42 -0.10 -14.33
N VAL A 14 11.21 -0.57 -14.00
CA VAL A 14 10.60 -0.37 -12.68
C VAL A 14 10.71 -1.68 -11.91
N TYR A 15 11.10 -1.61 -10.65
CA TYR A 15 11.22 -2.79 -9.79
C TYR A 15 10.86 -2.46 -8.34
N ASP A 16 10.44 -3.46 -7.58
CA ASP A 16 9.93 -3.25 -6.22
C ASP A 16 11.00 -2.70 -5.28
N GLY A 17 12.25 -3.11 -5.44
CA GLY A 17 13.35 -2.68 -4.57
C GLY A 17 14.67 -2.46 -5.30
N SER A 18 15.74 -2.27 -4.54
CA SER A 18 17.05 -2.03 -5.14
C SER A 18 17.66 -3.30 -5.72
N MET A 19 18.13 -3.18 -6.96
CA MET A 19 18.94 -4.19 -7.65
C MET A 19 20.43 -3.87 -7.64
N LEU A 20 20.87 -2.88 -6.83
CA LEU A 20 22.22 -2.29 -6.90
C LEU A 20 22.59 -2.05 -8.37
N ASP A 21 23.67 -2.68 -8.84
CA ASP A 21 24.21 -2.66 -10.20
C ASP A 21 23.99 -3.98 -10.98
N SER A 22 23.19 -4.92 -10.46
CA SER A 22 23.03 -6.25 -11.09
C SER A 22 22.04 -6.27 -12.26
N ALA A 23 21.17 -5.27 -12.38
CA ALA A 23 20.17 -5.24 -13.43
C ALA A 23 20.81 -4.88 -14.78
N PRO A 24 20.37 -5.50 -15.91
CA PRO A 24 20.93 -5.23 -17.23
C PRO A 24 20.42 -3.93 -17.87
N VAL A 25 20.23 -2.87 -17.05
CA VAL A 25 19.64 -1.57 -17.40
C VAL A 25 20.51 -0.43 -16.87
N ASP A 26 20.38 0.77 -17.42
CA ASP A 26 21.14 1.97 -17.03
C ASP A 26 20.65 2.53 -15.70
N ILE A 27 19.37 2.36 -15.41
CA ILE A 27 18.73 2.78 -14.17
C ILE A 27 17.54 1.90 -13.81
N THR A 28 17.41 1.59 -12.52
CA THR A 28 16.23 0.95 -11.95
C THR A 28 15.43 1.99 -11.18
N PHE A 29 14.19 2.25 -11.57
CA PHE A 29 13.27 3.04 -10.75
C PHE A 29 12.66 2.12 -9.69
N THR A 30 12.80 2.48 -8.42
CA THR A 30 12.32 1.65 -7.31
C THR A 30 11.08 2.26 -6.68
N VAL A 31 10.10 1.42 -6.38
CA VAL A 31 8.89 1.85 -5.67
C VAL A 31 9.09 1.79 -4.15
N ARG A 32 9.85 0.81 -3.63
CA ARG A 32 10.31 0.77 -2.22
C ARG A 32 11.58 1.60 -2.03
N ASP A 33 11.68 2.24 -0.88
CA ASP A 33 12.93 2.85 -0.42
C ASP A 33 13.79 1.82 0.31
N ASP A 34 14.86 1.38 -0.35
CA ASP A 34 15.84 0.42 0.18
C ASP A 34 17.12 1.09 0.69
N THR A 35 17.19 2.43 0.72
CA THR A 35 18.41 3.18 1.11
C THR A 35 18.92 2.74 2.48
N TRP A 36 18.00 2.54 3.43
CA TRP A 36 18.29 2.13 4.80
C TRP A 36 19.08 0.82 4.90
N ARG A 37 18.96 -0.08 3.91
CA ARG A 37 19.65 -1.38 3.89
C ARG A 37 21.15 -1.29 3.64
N TYR A 38 21.64 -0.12 3.23
CA TYR A 38 23.02 0.08 2.79
C TYR A 38 23.77 1.15 3.58
N LEU A 39 23.15 1.76 4.59
CA LEU A 39 23.76 2.84 5.38
C LEU A 39 25.05 2.42 6.09
N ASP A 40 25.19 1.13 6.41
CA ASP A 40 26.37 0.53 7.04
C ASP A 40 27.47 0.13 6.05
N ASN A 41 27.21 0.21 4.74
CA ASN A 41 28.13 -0.22 3.70
C ASN A 41 28.25 0.85 2.59
N PRO A 42 29.22 1.79 2.71
CA PRO A 42 29.37 2.91 1.78
C PRO A 42 29.45 2.50 0.30
N GLY A 43 30.15 1.40 -0.01
CA GLY A 43 30.28 0.92 -1.39
C GLY A 43 28.99 0.32 -1.97
N ARG A 44 28.12 -0.27 -1.13
CA ARG A 44 26.78 -0.67 -1.55
C ARG A 44 25.85 0.54 -1.68
N LEU A 45 25.96 1.52 -0.77
CA LEU A 45 25.17 2.74 -0.81
C LEU A 45 25.47 3.57 -2.06
N GLU A 46 26.73 3.69 -2.45
CA GLU A 46 27.13 4.37 -3.68
C GLU A 46 26.51 3.70 -4.92
N ARG A 47 26.62 2.37 -5.02
CA ARG A 47 26.00 1.61 -6.13
C ARG A 47 24.48 1.71 -6.11
N HIS A 48 23.86 1.65 -4.94
CA HIS A 48 22.43 1.87 -4.78
C HIS A 48 22.03 3.22 -5.38
N ASN A 49 22.62 4.32 -4.88
CA ASN A 49 22.29 5.68 -5.29
C ASN A 49 22.58 5.95 -6.77
N ARG A 50 23.60 5.30 -7.34
CA ARG A 50 23.98 5.47 -8.75
C ARG A 50 23.03 4.78 -9.72
N PHE A 51 22.60 3.56 -9.41
CA PHE A 51 21.87 2.70 -10.35
C PHE A 51 20.39 2.54 -10.02
N ASN A 52 19.94 3.06 -8.87
CA ASN A 52 18.56 2.96 -8.40
C ASN A 52 18.03 4.33 -8.05
N LYS A 53 16.84 4.65 -8.54
CA LYS A 53 16.15 5.90 -8.23
C LYS A 53 14.79 5.60 -7.62
N HIS A 54 14.65 5.92 -6.33
CA HIS A 54 13.36 5.79 -5.66
C HIS A 54 12.36 6.81 -6.22
N VAL A 55 11.23 6.29 -6.73
CA VAL A 55 10.11 7.07 -7.27
C VAL A 55 8.87 6.98 -6.37
N GLY A 56 8.80 5.95 -5.54
CA GLY A 56 7.71 5.70 -4.59
C GLY A 56 6.57 4.89 -5.19
N TRP A 57 5.54 4.66 -4.37
CA TRP A 57 4.30 4.01 -4.78
C TRP A 57 3.25 5.05 -5.18
N ALA A 58 2.30 4.61 -5.99
CA ALA A 58 1.16 5.40 -6.41
C ALA A 58 -0.14 4.59 -6.42
N ALA A 59 -1.25 5.30 -6.34
CA ALA A 59 -2.58 4.78 -6.59
C ALA A 59 -3.20 5.44 -7.83
N ASN A 60 -4.18 4.77 -8.43
CA ASN A 60 -4.96 5.34 -9.53
C ASN A 60 -6.01 6.30 -8.97
N GLN A 61 -5.73 7.60 -9.03
CA GLN A 61 -6.63 8.65 -8.52
C GLN A 61 -7.99 8.73 -9.22
N GLU A 62 -8.14 8.19 -10.43
CA GLU A 62 -9.44 8.14 -11.11
C GLU A 62 -10.36 7.11 -10.45
N LEU A 63 -9.79 5.98 -10.02
CA LEU A 63 -10.52 4.92 -9.32
C LEU A 63 -10.62 5.18 -7.82
N PHE A 64 -9.51 5.55 -7.19
CA PHE A 64 -9.40 5.75 -5.75
C PHE A 64 -9.35 7.25 -5.47
N HIS A 65 -10.48 7.82 -5.10
CA HIS A 65 -10.61 9.23 -4.75
C HIS A 65 -11.54 9.41 -3.56
N LEU A 66 -11.37 10.53 -2.87
CA LEU A 66 -12.24 10.90 -1.78
C LEU A 66 -13.64 11.23 -2.29
N GLU A 67 -14.65 10.53 -1.79
CA GLU A 67 -16.07 10.87 -1.98
C GLU A 67 -16.63 11.52 -0.72
N THR A 68 -17.55 12.48 -0.90
CA THR A 68 -18.26 13.11 0.22
C THR A 68 -19.14 12.09 0.94
N LYS A 69 -18.92 11.92 2.23
CA LYS A 69 -19.80 11.13 3.10
C LYS A 69 -21.06 11.90 3.43
N THR A 70 -22.23 11.24 3.41
CA THR A 70 -23.53 11.88 3.64
C THR A 70 -24.27 11.38 4.88
N ASP A 71 -23.70 10.44 5.62
CA ASP A 71 -24.29 9.85 6.83
C ASP A 71 -23.25 9.69 7.95
N ASP A 72 -23.74 9.35 9.14
CA ASP A 72 -22.93 9.16 10.34
C ASP A 72 -22.55 7.69 10.59
N VAL A 73 -22.78 6.78 9.62
CA VAL A 73 -22.45 5.36 9.76
C VAL A 73 -20.96 5.17 9.56
N LEU A 74 -20.26 4.60 10.54
CA LEU A 74 -18.84 4.26 10.41
C LEU A 74 -18.68 3.10 9.41
N ARG A 75 -17.88 3.29 8.36
CA ARG A 75 -17.63 2.27 7.34
C ARG A 75 -16.24 1.70 7.49
N ILE A 76 -16.17 0.40 7.73
CA ILE A 76 -14.93 -0.31 8.03
C ILE A 76 -14.71 -1.36 6.95
N PHE A 77 -13.55 -1.29 6.29
CA PHE A 77 -13.10 -2.38 5.45
C PHE A 77 -12.01 -3.17 6.18
N VAL A 78 -12.26 -4.44 6.41
CA VAL A 78 -11.27 -5.38 6.96
C VAL A 78 -10.70 -6.17 5.80
N ASP A 79 -9.39 -6.14 5.62
CA ASP A 79 -8.72 -6.88 4.55
C ASP A 79 -9.00 -8.40 4.66
N HIS A 80 -8.77 -9.13 3.58
CA HIS A 80 -9.02 -10.56 3.52
C HIS A 80 -8.11 -11.34 4.49
N ALA A 81 -8.52 -12.54 4.87
CA ALA A 81 -7.65 -13.47 5.60
C ALA A 81 -6.48 -13.94 4.72
N ALA A 82 -5.36 -14.34 5.32
CA ALA A 82 -4.17 -14.77 4.60
C ALA A 82 -4.45 -15.95 3.64
N PHE A 83 -3.71 -16.01 2.53
CA PHE A 83 -3.88 -17.03 1.49
C PHE A 83 -3.54 -18.44 1.97
N ASP A 84 -2.61 -18.55 2.91
CA ASP A 84 -2.20 -19.78 3.54
C ASP A 84 -2.00 -19.59 5.05
N VAL A 85 -1.94 -20.70 5.79
CA VAL A 85 -1.70 -20.72 7.24
C VAL A 85 -0.22 -20.58 7.60
N SER A 86 0.65 -20.21 6.66
CA SER A 86 2.10 -20.15 6.93
C SER A 86 2.52 -18.89 7.68
N GLY A 87 1.73 -17.82 7.57
CA GLY A 87 1.89 -16.57 8.29
C GLY A 87 0.91 -16.42 9.45
N PHE A 88 1.25 -15.55 10.41
CA PHE A 88 0.32 -15.16 11.46
C PHE A 88 -0.75 -14.22 10.89
N ASP A 89 -2.02 -14.58 11.09
CA ASP A 89 -3.20 -13.86 10.58
C ASP A 89 -4.03 -13.31 11.75
N HIS A 90 -4.26 -12.00 11.75
CA HIS A 90 -4.98 -11.28 12.80
C HIS A 90 -6.49 -11.16 12.54
N SER A 91 -7.00 -11.68 11.42
CA SER A 91 -8.39 -11.55 10.97
C SER A 91 -9.38 -11.89 12.07
N LEU A 92 -9.26 -13.06 12.72
CA LEU A 92 -10.19 -13.47 13.77
C LEU A 92 -10.21 -12.48 14.93
N SER A 93 -9.04 -12.04 15.41
CA SER A 93 -8.94 -11.07 16.50
C SER A 93 -9.54 -9.71 16.09
N ILE A 94 -9.30 -9.26 14.85
CA ILE A 94 -9.84 -8.00 14.34
C ILE A 94 -11.36 -8.07 14.24
N LEU A 95 -11.91 -9.13 13.64
CA LEU A 95 -13.36 -9.33 13.49
C LEU A 95 -14.04 -9.40 14.86
N MET A 96 -13.44 -10.07 15.85
CA MET A 96 -13.96 -10.09 17.23
C MET A 96 -13.98 -8.71 17.89
N ASN A 97 -13.07 -7.81 17.51
CA ASN A 97 -13.07 -6.44 18.05
C ASN A 97 -14.25 -5.61 17.51
N LEU A 98 -14.82 -5.95 16.35
CA LEU A 98 -16.00 -5.24 15.81
C LEU A 98 -17.22 -5.35 16.73
N GLN A 99 -17.38 -6.46 17.45
CA GLN A 99 -18.44 -6.64 18.45
C GLN A 99 -18.42 -5.59 19.57
N ARG A 100 -17.32 -4.85 19.72
CA ARG A 100 -17.10 -3.86 20.78
C ARG A 100 -17.45 -2.44 20.35
N LEU A 101 -17.77 -2.23 19.07
CA LEU A 101 -18.25 -0.94 18.58
C LEU A 101 -19.64 -0.65 19.14
N THR A 102 -19.81 0.56 19.65
CA THR A 102 -21.08 1.04 20.23
C THR A 102 -21.80 2.03 19.32
N VAL A 103 -21.13 2.51 18.26
CA VAL A 103 -21.69 3.40 17.25
C VAL A 103 -22.28 2.62 16.08
N PRO A 104 -23.22 3.19 15.30
CA PRO A 104 -23.67 2.58 14.06
C PRO A 104 -22.49 2.38 13.08
N TYR A 105 -22.31 1.16 12.59
CA TYR A 105 -21.27 0.84 11.62
C TYR A 105 -21.71 -0.21 10.60
N GLU A 106 -21.03 -0.20 9.47
CA GLU A 106 -21.05 -1.25 8.46
C GLU A 106 -19.60 -1.75 8.27
N ALA A 107 -19.39 -3.05 8.39
CA ALA A 107 -18.09 -3.66 8.17
C ALA A 107 -18.15 -4.61 6.97
N ARG A 108 -17.20 -4.49 6.04
CA ARG A 108 -17.07 -5.36 4.87
C ARG A 108 -15.68 -5.97 4.78
N THR A 109 -15.58 -7.10 4.10
CA THR A 109 -14.32 -7.78 3.81
C THR A 109 -14.38 -8.47 2.45
N LEU A 110 -13.24 -8.98 2.02
CA LEU A 110 -13.09 -9.72 0.79
C LEU A 110 -12.95 -11.21 1.10
N THR A 111 -13.76 -12.03 0.42
CA THR A 111 -13.77 -13.49 0.51
C THR A 111 -13.76 -14.11 -0.89
N ASP A 112 -13.77 -15.44 -0.95
CA ASP A 112 -13.86 -16.18 -2.22
C ASP A 112 -15.16 -15.90 -3.00
N ASP A 113 -16.20 -15.43 -2.32
CA ASP A 113 -17.48 -15.03 -2.91
C ASP A 113 -17.51 -13.53 -3.27
N GLY A 114 -16.37 -12.84 -3.13
CA GLY A 114 -16.23 -11.41 -3.37
C GLY A 114 -16.41 -10.55 -2.11
N LEU A 115 -16.96 -9.35 -2.30
CA LEU A 115 -17.17 -8.38 -1.21
C LEU A 115 -18.39 -8.77 -0.37
N VAL A 116 -18.16 -9.06 0.91
CA VAL A 116 -19.22 -9.50 1.83
C VAL A 116 -19.34 -8.55 3.02
N THR A 117 -20.55 -8.45 3.57
CA THR A 117 -20.79 -7.78 4.84
C THR A 117 -20.41 -8.71 5.98
N ILE A 118 -19.66 -8.20 6.96
CA ILE A 118 -19.30 -8.94 8.15
C ILE A 118 -20.49 -8.94 9.11
N ASP A 119 -20.90 -10.12 9.56
CA ASP A 119 -21.80 -10.28 10.70
C ASP A 119 -20.98 -10.46 11.99
N PRO A 120 -20.93 -9.46 12.88
CA PRO A 120 -20.20 -9.56 14.14
C PRO A 120 -20.77 -10.65 15.07
N GLY A 121 -22.05 -11.02 14.92
CA GLY A 121 -22.69 -12.08 15.69
C GLY A 121 -22.33 -13.49 15.21
N ASN A 122 -21.78 -13.62 14.00
CA ASN A 122 -21.46 -14.89 13.36
C ASN A 122 -20.09 -14.83 12.65
N ILE A 123 -19.04 -14.61 13.42
CA ILE A 123 -17.68 -14.51 12.90
C ILE A 123 -17.18 -15.88 12.45
N SER A 124 -16.76 -15.95 11.18
CA SER A 124 -16.01 -17.08 10.64
C SER A 124 -14.85 -16.55 9.80
N VAL A 125 -13.71 -17.26 9.84
CA VAL A 125 -12.52 -16.93 9.07
C VAL A 125 -12.18 -18.13 8.21
N THR A 126 -12.05 -17.91 6.91
CA THR A 126 -11.60 -18.91 5.95
C THR A 126 -10.44 -18.34 5.16
N PRO A 127 -9.41 -19.15 4.83
CA PRO A 127 -8.30 -18.68 3.99
C PRO A 127 -8.81 -18.18 2.65
N TYR A 128 -8.31 -17.04 2.20
CA TYR A 128 -8.72 -16.45 0.93
C TYR A 128 -8.03 -17.15 -0.26
N ARG A 129 -8.80 -17.60 -1.25
CA ARG A 129 -8.36 -18.34 -2.44
C ARG A 129 -8.31 -17.51 -3.72
N ARG A 130 -8.26 -16.18 -3.59
CA ARG A 130 -8.02 -15.23 -4.70
C ARG A 130 -9.06 -15.26 -5.81
N THR A 131 -10.36 -15.32 -5.47
CA THR A 131 -11.37 -14.92 -6.46
C THR A 131 -11.24 -13.42 -6.71
N PRO A 132 -10.81 -12.98 -7.91
CA PRO A 132 -10.57 -11.57 -8.15
C PRO A 132 -11.90 -10.79 -8.15
N VAL A 133 -11.91 -9.63 -7.51
CA VAL A 133 -13.01 -8.67 -7.60
C VAL A 133 -12.63 -7.59 -8.62
N PRO A 134 -13.57 -7.12 -9.48
CA PRO A 134 -13.31 -6.02 -10.39
C PRO A 134 -12.78 -4.79 -9.64
N ALA A 135 -11.70 -4.19 -10.15
CA ALA A 135 -11.08 -3.03 -9.51
C ALA A 135 -12.06 -1.86 -9.29
N THR A 136 -13.04 -1.70 -10.17
CA THR A 136 -14.09 -0.67 -10.03
C THR A 136 -15.01 -0.92 -8.84
N GLU A 137 -15.34 -2.18 -8.55
CA GLU A 137 -16.17 -2.56 -7.41
C GLU A 137 -15.39 -2.43 -6.11
N PHE A 138 -14.14 -2.90 -6.10
CA PHE A 138 -13.26 -2.76 -4.94
C PHE A 138 -12.98 -1.28 -4.61
N ALA A 139 -12.68 -0.48 -5.62
CA ALA A 139 -12.50 0.95 -5.45
C ALA A 139 -13.79 1.62 -4.93
N ALA A 140 -14.96 1.25 -5.44
CA ALA A 140 -16.24 1.78 -4.93
C ALA A 140 -16.48 1.44 -3.46
N GLU A 141 -15.93 0.33 -2.96
CA GLU A 141 -15.97 0.00 -1.54
C GLU A 141 -14.99 0.86 -0.72
N LEU A 142 -13.73 0.96 -1.17
CA LEU A 142 -12.74 1.79 -0.48
C LEU A 142 -13.13 3.27 -0.46
N ARG A 143 -13.76 3.80 -1.52
CA ARG A 143 -14.27 5.18 -1.59
C ARG A 143 -15.31 5.52 -0.51
N LYS A 144 -15.93 4.51 0.10
CA LYS A 144 -16.87 4.70 1.20
C LYS A 144 -16.21 4.52 2.57
N SER A 145 -15.06 3.86 2.63
CA SER A 145 -14.45 3.42 3.88
C SER A 145 -13.87 4.59 4.70
N ASP A 146 -14.19 4.61 5.98
CA ASP A 146 -13.59 5.51 6.98
C ASP A 146 -12.34 4.89 7.60
N VAL A 147 -12.31 3.56 7.69
CA VAL A 147 -11.24 2.76 8.29
C VAL A 147 -10.91 1.59 7.38
N PHE A 148 -9.63 1.35 7.15
CA PHE A 148 -9.11 0.16 6.48
C PHE A 148 -8.21 -0.61 7.45
N ILE A 149 -8.43 -1.91 7.62
CA ILE A 149 -7.70 -2.73 8.60
C ILE A 149 -6.92 -3.83 7.89
N VAL A 150 -5.60 -3.78 8.03
CA VAL A 150 -4.69 -4.85 7.58
C VAL A 150 -4.82 -6.05 8.52
N THR A 151 -4.91 -7.25 7.97
CA THR A 151 -5.09 -8.49 8.75
C THR A 151 -3.83 -9.35 8.83
N HIS A 152 -2.92 -9.23 7.87
CA HIS A 152 -1.74 -10.09 7.77
C HIS A 152 -0.55 -9.33 7.18
N PRO A 153 0.69 -9.85 7.29
CA PRO A 153 1.85 -9.22 6.67
C PRO A 153 1.69 -9.07 5.16
N GLU A 154 1.65 -7.82 4.70
CA GLU A 154 1.51 -7.51 3.28
C GLU A 154 2.85 -7.53 2.56
N SER A 155 2.87 -8.08 1.34
CA SER A 155 4.08 -8.09 0.51
C SER A 155 4.37 -6.74 -0.14
N LEU A 156 3.33 -5.99 -0.55
CA LEU A 156 3.49 -4.73 -1.28
C LEU A 156 2.90 -3.52 -0.54
N GLY A 157 1.78 -3.63 0.16
CA GLY A 157 1.19 -2.49 0.86
C GLY A 157 0.57 -1.45 -0.08
N LEU A 158 0.07 -1.86 -1.25
CA LEU A 158 -0.55 -0.93 -2.20
C LEU A 158 -1.95 -0.50 -1.77
N THR A 159 -2.73 -1.45 -1.26
CA THR A 159 -4.12 -1.24 -0.88
C THR A 159 -4.25 -0.24 0.27
N VAL A 160 -3.27 -0.15 1.18
CA VAL A 160 -3.27 0.88 2.23
C VAL A 160 -3.17 2.30 1.66
N LEU A 161 -2.42 2.49 0.57
CA LEU A 161 -2.31 3.77 -0.11
C LEU A 161 -3.61 4.11 -0.85
N GLU A 162 -4.21 3.13 -1.52
CA GLU A 162 -5.50 3.26 -2.19
C GLU A 162 -6.62 3.61 -1.20
N ALA A 163 -6.66 2.92 -0.06
CA ALA A 163 -7.62 3.19 1.00
C ALA A 163 -7.43 4.59 1.62
N ALA A 164 -6.18 4.98 1.88
CA ALA A 164 -5.86 6.33 2.38
C ALA A 164 -6.26 7.42 1.36
N MET A 165 -6.06 7.18 0.06
CA MET A 165 -6.46 8.10 -1.01
C MET A 165 -8.00 8.27 -1.08
N CYS A 166 -8.75 7.23 -0.70
CA CYS A 166 -10.19 7.28 -0.49
C CYS A 166 -10.63 7.91 0.86
N GLY A 167 -9.67 8.26 1.72
CA GLY A 167 -9.87 8.90 3.01
C GLY A 167 -9.85 7.96 4.23
N ALA A 168 -9.58 6.67 4.05
CA ALA A 168 -9.58 5.74 5.18
C ALA A 168 -8.39 5.98 6.14
N LEU A 169 -8.63 5.86 7.43
CA LEU A 169 -7.58 5.68 8.44
C LEU A 169 -7.09 4.24 8.40
N VAL A 170 -5.78 4.02 8.31
CA VAL A 170 -5.21 2.67 8.25
C VAL A 170 -4.97 2.13 9.65
N LEU A 171 -5.53 0.97 9.97
CA LEU A 171 -5.20 0.21 11.18
C LEU A 171 -4.37 -1.00 10.79
N THR A 172 -3.29 -1.26 11.52
CA THR A 172 -2.41 -2.38 11.23
C THR A 172 -1.90 -3.03 12.52
N PRO A 173 -1.85 -4.37 12.62
CA PRO A 173 -1.07 -5.03 13.64
C PRO A 173 0.43 -4.67 13.53
N PRO A 174 1.23 -4.87 14.58
CA PRO A 174 2.66 -4.64 14.52
C PRO A 174 3.29 -5.47 13.40
N ASP A 175 4.23 -4.87 12.68
CA ASP A 175 5.06 -5.53 11.67
C ASP A 175 4.30 -6.11 10.44
N CYS A 176 3.02 -5.80 10.25
CA CYS A 176 2.25 -6.23 9.07
C CYS A 176 2.49 -5.35 7.83
N LEU A 177 3.02 -4.14 8.00
CA LEU A 177 3.32 -3.21 6.90
C LEU A 177 4.79 -2.80 6.92
N PRO A 178 5.46 -2.74 5.76
CA PRO A 178 6.80 -2.17 5.66
C PRO A 178 6.82 -0.70 6.15
N PRO A 179 7.86 -0.27 6.88
CA PRO A 179 7.92 1.07 7.48
C PRO A 179 7.75 2.23 6.48
N ASP A 180 8.26 2.07 5.26
CA ASP A 180 8.18 3.09 4.22
C ASP A 180 6.75 3.26 3.67
N ARG A 181 5.95 2.18 3.65
CA ARG A 181 4.51 2.23 3.31
C ARG A 181 3.71 2.86 4.44
N LEU A 182 3.99 2.43 5.67
CA LEU A 182 3.32 2.92 6.86
C LEU A 182 3.52 4.44 7.06
N ALA A 183 4.71 4.95 6.74
CA ALA A 183 5.03 6.38 6.82
C ALA A 183 4.21 7.25 5.83
N LEU A 184 3.76 6.69 4.70
CA LEU A 184 2.97 7.45 3.72
C LEU A 184 1.56 7.77 4.23
N VAL A 185 0.97 6.91 5.03
CA VAL A 185 -0.45 6.99 5.40
C VAL A 185 -0.62 7.45 6.83
N ASN A 186 -1.76 8.05 7.16
CA ASN A 186 -2.16 8.18 8.56
C ASN A 186 -2.62 6.82 9.06
N HIS A 187 -2.09 6.40 10.20
CA HIS A 187 -2.31 5.06 10.69
C HIS A 187 -2.36 4.99 12.22
N MET A 188 -2.85 3.86 12.72
CA MET A 188 -2.64 3.42 14.10
C MET A 188 -2.17 1.97 14.10
N VAL A 189 -1.17 1.69 14.95
CA VAL A 189 -0.77 0.32 15.23
C VAL A 189 -1.70 -0.24 16.31
N ILE A 190 -2.47 -1.27 15.95
CA ILE A 190 -3.46 -1.89 16.83
C ILE A 190 -2.86 -3.11 17.54
N LYS A 191 -3.31 -3.35 18.77
CA LYS A 191 -2.97 -4.55 19.55
C LYS A 191 -4.14 -5.55 19.50
N SER A 192 -4.10 -6.57 20.36
CA SER A 192 -5.18 -7.56 20.49
C SER A 192 -6.55 -6.95 20.80
N ARG A 193 -6.58 -5.80 21.49
CA ARG A 193 -7.76 -4.98 21.72
C ARG A 193 -7.63 -3.67 20.95
N ILE A 194 -8.64 -3.36 20.14
CA ILE A 194 -8.77 -2.09 19.44
C ILE A 194 -9.49 -1.09 20.36
N ASP A 195 -8.90 0.10 20.51
CA ASP A 195 -9.54 1.24 21.17
C ASP A 195 -10.37 2.00 20.13
N TRP A 196 -11.65 1.65 20.01
CA TRP A 196 -12.52 2.22 18.98
C TRP A 196 -12.83 3.70 19.21
N ASP A 197 -12.85 4.17 20.45
CA ASP A 197 -13.08 5.58 20.75
C ASP A 197 -11.91 6.42 20.23
N GLU A 198 -10.67 5.94 20.43
CA GLU A 198 -9.48 6.57 19.86
C GLU A 198 -9.46 6.51 18.33
N VAL A 199 -9.82 5.36 17.73
CA VAL A 199 -9.90 5.20 16.28
C VAL A 199 -10.88 6.21 15.69
N ILE A 200 -12.11 6.26 16.21
CA ILE A 200 -13.18 7.15 15.73
C ILE A 200 -12.75 8.62 15.85
N ALA A 201 -12.13 9.00 16.96
CA ALA A 201 -11.63 10.36 17.17
C ALA A 201 -10.52 10.77 16.18
N ARG A 202 -9.82 9.81 15.56
CA ARG A 202 -8.76 10.06 14.58
C ARG A 202 -9.21 9.93 13.13
N VAL A 203 -10.42 9.45 12.87
CA VAL A 203 -10.96 9.38 11.50
C VAL A 203 -11.13 10.81 10.97
N ASP A 204 -10.31 11.16 9.99
CA ASP A 204 -10.38 12.42 9.26
C ASP A 204 -10.14 12.15 7.78
N ARG A 205 -11.22 11.95 7.04
CA ARG A 205 -11.15 11.50 5.64
C ARG A 205 -10.39 12.47 4.75
N VAL A 206 -10.55 13.77 4.99
CA VAL A 206 -9.88 14.81 4.21
C VAL A 206 -8.38 14.77 4.49
N LYS A 207 -7.95 14.79 5.76
CA LYS A 207 -6.52 14.75 6.09
C LYS A 207 -5.85 13.46 5.63
N ASN A 208 -6.55 12.33 5.68
CA ASN A 208 -6.04 11.06 5.21
C ASN A 208 -5.76 11.09 3.70
N ALA A 209 -6.71 11.57 2.90
CA ALA A 209 -6.54 11.71 1.45
C ALA A 209 -5.50 12.76 1.08
N GLU A 210 -5.50 13.93 1.73
CA GLU A 210 -4.55 15.02 1.48
C GLU A 210 -3.10 14.61 1.70
N LYS A 211 -2.83 13.76 2.71
CA LYS A 211 -1.47 13.26 2.99
C LYS A 211 -0.89 12.49 1.82
N VAL A 212 -1.73 11.77 1.07
CA VAL A 212 -1.29 10.87 -0.01
C VAL A 212 -1.61 11.38 -1.42
N GLN A 213 -2.22 12.55 -1.56
CA GLN A 213 -2.72 13.07 -2.84
C GLN A 213 -1.65 13.21 -3.94
N CYS A 214 -0.38 13.33 -3.57
CA CYS A 214 0.73 13.44 -4.52
C CYS A 214 1.29 12.08 -4.98
N HIS A 215 0.79 10.97 -4.43
CA HIS A 215 1.21 9.61 -4.77
C HIS A 215 0.39 9.07 -5.95
N THR A 216 0.55 9.71 -7.11
CA THR A 216 -0.18 9.39 -8.35
C THR A 216 0.77 8.85 -9.40
N TRP A 217 0.24 8.06 -10.35
CA TRP A 217 1.05 7.54 -11.45
C TRP A 217 1.65 8.65 -12.31
N SER A 218 0.94 9.78 -12.47
CA SER A 218 1.46 10.97 -13.14
C SER A 218 2.66 11.57 -12.41
N ALA A 219 2.58 11.72 -11.08
CA ALA A 219 3.70 12.23 -10.29
C ALA A 219 4.91 11.29 -10.31
N ILE A 220 4.69 9.96 -10.33
CA ILE A 220 5.77 8.99 -10.54
C ILE A 220 6.40 9.16 -11.92
N ALA A 221 5.59 9.27 -12.97
CA ALA A 221 6.08 9.46 -14.32
C ALA A 221 6.93 10.74 -14.46
N GLU A 222 6.51 11.83 -13.83
CA GLU A 222 7.27 13.09 -13.78
C GLU A 222 8.65 12.91 -13.12
N LYS A 223 8.74 12.23 -11.97
CA LYS A 223 10.03 11.92 -11.32
C LYS A 223 10.95 11.08 -12.22
N MET A 224 10.37 10.14 -12.98
CA MET A 224 11.13 9.32 -13.93
C MET A 224 11.64 10.17 -15.09
N LEU A 225 10.80 11.04 -15.66
CA LEU A 225 11.17 11.97 -16.74
C LEU A 225 12.27 12.94 -16.30
N GLU A 226 12.14 13.54 -15.12
CA GLU A 226 13.16 14.42 -14.55
C GLU A 226 14.51 13.70 -14.45
N THR A 227 14.51 12.43 -14.06
CA THR A 227 15.72 11.61 -13.99
C THR A 227 16.37 11.44 -15.36
N PHE A 228 15.59 11.18 -16.41
CA PHE A 228 16.12 11.07 -17.78
C PHE A 228 16.69 12.38 -18.33
N ILE A 229 16.16 13.52 -17.88
CA ILE A 229 16.60 14.86 -18.33
C ILE A 229 17.87 15.29 -17.59
N THR A 230 17.92 15.06 -16.28
CA THR A 230 18.98 15.59 -15.39
C THR A 230 20.22 14.71 -15.33
N GLN A 231 20.08 13.41 -15.64
CA GLN A 231 21.18 12.46 -15.60
C GLN A 231 21.61 12.07 -17.01
N LYS A 232 22.85 11.58 -17.14
CA LYS A 232 23.30 10.91 -18.36
C LYS A 232 23.16 9.40 -18.17
N PRO A 233 22.84 8.63 -19.23
CA PRO A 233 22.90 7.18 -19.16
C PRO A 233 24.25 6.77 -18.59
N SER A 234 24.22 5.88 -17.60
CA SER A 234 25.44 5.24 -17.12
C SER A 234 25.98 4.39 -18.28
N CYS A 235 26.81 5.00 -19.15
CA CYS A 235 27.52 4.25 -20.18
C CYS A 235 28.23 3.11 -19.46
N GLY A 236 27.81 1.88 -19.73
CA GLY A 236 28.52 0.71 -19.24
C GLY A 236 29.93 0.81 -19.78
N ASN A 237 30.91 1.05 -18.90
CA ASN A 237 32.29 0.77 -19.24
C ASN A 237 32.32 -0.72 -19.56
N GLY A 238 32.53 -1.01 -20.85
CA GLY A 238 32.87 -2.35 -21.31
C GLY A 238 34.19 -2.81 -20.72
#